data_AF-A0A0L8IDW7-F1
#
_entry.id   AF-A0A0L8IDW7-F1
#
_cell.length_a   1.000
_cell.length_b   1.000
_cell.length_c   1.000
_cell.angle_alpha   90.00
_cell.angle_beta   90.00
_cell.angle_gamma   90.00
#
_symmetry.space_group_name_H-M   'P 1'
#
loop_
_entity.id
_entity.type
_entity.pdbx_description
1 polymer ?
#
loop_
_entity_poly.entity_id
_entity_poly.type
_entity_poly.pdbx_seq_one_letter_code
_entity_poly.pdbx_strand_id
1 'polypeptide(L)'
;ASIKASSDSSHWLEHLPLILLGIRSTVKEELGYTLAELILPGQMSEPVSSQNLPDPAQYVHRLRTSMSHLSPAAPRQQNVVSHVQKDISIWTRVYVRNDGIPSQLRPPYSGPYKVIR
;
A
#
# COMPACT_ATOMS: atom_id res chain seq x y z
N ALA A 1 6.18 3.25 4.63
CA ALA A 1 5.86 2.10 5.50
C ALA A 1 6.80 0.89 5.30
N SER A 2 7.42 0.70 4.14
CA SER A 2 8.14 -0.54 3.81
C SER A 2 9.42 -0.83 4.64
N ILE A 3 10.25 0.19 4.94
CA ILE A 3 11.49 -0.01 5.74
C ILE A 3 11.16 -0.49 7.18
N LYS A 4 10.08 0.01 7.79
CA LYS A 4 9.66 -0.39 9.15
C LYS A 4 8.97 -1.76 9.23
N ALA A 5 8.64 -2.36 8.08
CA ALA A 5 8.03 -3.68 8.02
C ALA A 5 9.06 -4.81 7.92
N SER A 6 10.34 -4.48 7.67
CA SER A 6 11.45 -5.43 7.76
C SER A 6 11.75 -5.72 9.23
N SER A 7 11.82 -7.00 9.59
CA SER A 7 12.19 -7.47 10.93
C SER A 7 13.62 -7.08 11.33
N ASP A 8 14.46 -6.75 10.35
CA ASP A 8 15.83 -6.30 10.55
C ASP A 8 16.08 -4.94 9.89
N SER A 9 16.23 -3.90 10.71
CA SER A 9 16.50 -2.53 10.27
C SER A 9 18.00 -2.26 10.04
N SER A 10 18.89 -3.17 10.47
CA SER A 10 20.33 -2.96 10.40
C SER A 10 20.90 -3.19 9.00
N HIS A 11 20.30 -4.10 8.23
CA HIS A 11 20.67 -4.44 6.85
C HIS A 11 19.73 -3.80 5.79
N TRP A 12 19.25 -2.58 6.01
CA TRP A 12 18.25 -1.95 5.13
C TRP A 12 18.72 -1.80 3.66
N LEU A 13 20.03 -1.63 3.43
CA LEU A 13 20.64 -1.56 2.10
C LEU A 13 20.44 -2.83 1.27
N GLU A 14 20.44 -4.01 1.89
CA GLU A 14 20.21 -5.29 1.19
C GLU A 14 18.74 -5.46 0.78
N HIS A 15 17.84 -4.84 1.54
CA HIS A 15 16.39 -4.85 1.30
C HIS A 15 15.95 -3.72 0.38
N LEU A 16 16.78 -2.70 0.16
CA LEU A 16 16.45 -1.52 -0.64
C LEU A 16 16.03 -1.86 -2.09
N PRO A 17 16.72 -2.75 -2.84
CA PRO A 17 16.30 -3.10 -4.19
C PRO A 17 14.91 -3.75 -4.23
N LEU A 18 14.59 -4.59 -3.24
CA LEU A 18 13.29 -5.22 -3.07
C LEU A 18 12.19 -4.21 -2.75
N ILE A 19 12.46 -3.29 -1.83
CA ILE A 19 11.51 -2.24 -1.43
C ILE A 19 11.19 -1.35 -2.63
N LEU A 20 12.22 -0.93 -3.38
CA LEU A 20 12.05 -0.13 -4.60
C LEU A 20 11.31 -0.90 -5.69
N LEU A 21 11.57 -2.20 -5.86
CA LEU A 21 10.83 -3.06 -6.78
C LEU A 21 9.35 -3.14 -6.38
N GLY A 22 9.05 -3.36 -5.10
CA GLY A 22 7.68 -3.40 -4.60
C GLY A 22 6.93 -2.08 -4.88
N ILE A 23 7.57 -0.93 -4.63
CA ILE A 23 6.99 0.39 -4.93
C ILE A 23 6.77 0.58 -6.44
N ARG A 24 7.69 0.09 -7.27
CA ARG A 24 7.59 0.22 -8.73
C ARG A 24 6.54 -0.71 -9.33
N SER A 25 6.37 -1.91 -8.77
CA SER A 25 5.43 -2.93 -9.25
C SER A 25 4.01 -2.80 -8.69
N THR A 26 3.77 -1.91 -7.73
CA THR A 26 2.40 -1.66 -7.26
C THR A 26 1.59 -0.95 -8.34
N VAL A 27 0.50 -1.57 -8.77
CA VAL A 27 -0.47 -0.95 -9.67
C VAL A 27 -1.13 0.19 -8.93
N LYS A 28 -1.06 1.39 -9.49
CA LYS A 28 -1.86 2.50 -9.01
C LYS A 28 -3.23 2.38 -9.65
N GLU A 29 -4.23 1.92 -8.89
CA GLU A 29 -5.63 1.73 -9.35
C GLU A 29 -6.20 2.99 -10.03
N GLU A 30 -5.73 4.17 -9.59
CA GLU A 30 -5.87 5.50 -10.22
C GLU A 30 -5.71 5.52 -11.76
N LEU A 31 -4.61 4.90 -12.20
CA LEU A 31 -4.08 5.01 -13.56
C LEU A 31 -4.17 3.69 -14.32
N GLY A 32 -4.36 2.56 -13.64
CA GLY A 32 -4.29 1.23 -14.25
C GLY A 32 -2.89 0.77 -14.66
N TYR A 33 -1.86 1.57 -14.35
CA TYR A 33 -0.45 1.27 -14.64
C TYR A 33 0.36 1.18 -13.35
N THR A 34 1.43 0.39 -13.39
CA THR A 34 2.48 0.39 -12.39
C THR A 34 3.45 1.56 -12.62
N LEU A 35 4.14 1.99 -11.56
CA LEU A 35 5.21 2.98 -11.69
C LEU A 35 6.31 2.46 -12.62
N ALA A 36 6.65 1.16 -12.54
CA ALA A 36 7.58 0.50 -13.43
C ALA A 36 7.21 0.74 -14.90
N GLU A 37 5.97 0.46 -15.30
CA GLU A 37 5.50 0.65 -16.68
C GLU A 37 5.54 2.11 -17.13
N LEU A 38 5.33 3.07 -16.22
CA LEU A 38 5.38 4.49 -16.55
C LEU A 38 6.81 5.02 -16.76
N ILE A 39 7.80 4.50 -16.01
CA ILE A 39 9.20 4.96 -16.08
C ILE A 39 10.12 4.07 -16.94
N LEU A 40 9.68 2.85 -17.28
CA LEU A 40 10.46 1.90 -18.08
C LEU A 40 10.39 2.01 -19.62
N PRO A 41 9.62 2.90 -20.29
CA PRO A 41 9.64 2.89 -21.75
C PRO A 41 10.96 3.43 -22.36
N GLY A 42 11.96 3.84 -21.56
CA GLY A 42 13.14 4.53 -22.11
C GLY A 42 14.52 4.36 -21.45
N GLN A 43 14.70 3.59 -20.38
CA GLN A 43 16.05 3.39 -19.79
C GLN A 43 16.35 1.92 -19.52
N MET A 44 16.70 1.22 -20.60
CA MET A 44 17.33 -0.09 -20.56
C MET A 44 18.83 0.11 -20.24
N SER A 45 19.19 -0.14 -18.99
CA SER A 45 20.51 -0.60 -18.52
C SER A 45 21.77 0.04 -19.10
N GLU A 46 22.28 1.07 -18.44
CA GLU A 46 23.72 1.40 -18.51
C GLU A 46 24.53 0.24 -17.85
N PRO A 47 25.58 -0.28 -18.49
CA PRO A 47 26.39 -1.37 -17.94
C PRO A 47 27.21 -0.85 -16.75
N VAL A 48 26.80 -1.24 -15.55
CA VAL A 48 27.51 -0.94 -14.30
C VAL A 48 28.81 -1.76 -14.27
N SER A 49 29.96 -1.11 -14.10
CA SER A 49 31.27 -1.77 -14.02
C SER A 49 31.28 -2.86 -12.94
N SER A 50 31.57 -4.10 -13.35
CA SER A 50 31.46 -5.34 -12.58
C SER A 50 32.43 -5.48 -11.40
N GLN A 51 33.26 -4.47 -11.14
CA GLN A 51 34.39 -4.56 -10.21
C GLN A 51 34.02 -4.62 -8.72
N ASN A 52 32.77 -4.32 -8.34
CA ASN A 52 32.30 -4.33 -6.95
C ASN A 52 30.94 -5.01 -6.74
N LEU A 53 30.46 -5.78 -7.71
CA LEU A 53 29.15 -6.44 -7.58
C LEU A 53 29.31 -7.74 -6.77
N PRO A 54 28.62 -7.88 -5.62
CA PRO A 54 28.60 -9.13 -4.88
C PRO A 54 28.00 -10.24 -5.75
N ASP A 55 28.44 -11.49 -5.52
CA ASP A 55 28.00 -12.65 -6.30
C ASP A 55 26.46 -12.69 -6.42
N PRO A 56 25.91 -12.61 -7.65
CA PRO A 56 24.47 -12.61 -7.85
C PRO A 56 23.80 -13.89 -7.33
N ALA A 57 24.48 -15.04 -7.34
CA ALA A 57 23.92 -16.27 -6.81
C ALA A 57 23.76 -16.19 -5.28
N GLN A 58 24.77 -15.68 -4.58
CA GLN A 58 24.68 -15.43 -3.14
C GLN A 58 23.59 -14.40 -2.80
N TYR A 59 23.42 -13.34 -3.60
CA TYR A 59 22.35 -12.36 -3.40
C TYR A 59 20.96 -13.01 -3.56
N VAL A 60 20.74 -13.77 -4.63
CA VAL A 60 19.47 -14.47 -4.87
C VAL A 60 19.19 -15.49 -3.77
N HIS A 61 20.21 -16.17 -3.27
CA HIS A 61 20.08 -17.07 -2.13
C HIS A 61 19.61 -16.33 -0.87
N ARG A 62 20.29 -15.24 -0.47
CA ARG A 62 19.88 -14.41 0.68
C ARG A 62 18.45 -13.88 0.50
N LEU A 63 18.11 -13.43 -0.70
CA LEU A 63 16.80 -12.93 -1.07
C LEU A 63 15.70 -13.97 -0.86
N ARG A 64 15.91 -15.19 -1.39
CA ARG A 64 14.96 -16.30 -1.24
C ARG A 64 14.79 -16.69 0.22
N THR A 65 15.87 -16.76 0.98
CA THR A 65 15.82 -17.02 2.43
C THR A 65 14.99 -15.94 3.14
N SER A 66 15.28 -14.65 2.92
CA SER A 66 14.51 -13.56 3.54
C SER A 66 13.03 -13.61 3.15
N MET A 67 12.70 -13.86 1.89
CA MET A 67 11.31 -13.99 1.43
C MET A 67 10.59 -15.18 2.05
N SER A 68 11.28 -16.31 2.28
CA SER A 68 10.69 -17.48 2.93
C SER A 68 10.28 -17.23 4.38
N HIS A 69 10.88 -16.23 5.04
CA HIS A 69 10.53 -15.82 6.40
C HIS A 69 9.43 -14.77 6.46
N LEU A 70 9.03 -14.17 5.34
CA LEU A 70 7.94 -13.19 5.29
C LEU A 70 6.60 -13.93 5.27
N SER A 71 5.92 -13.99 6.41
CA SER A 71 4.52 -14.42 6.49
C SER A 71 3.61 -13.19 6.44
N PRO A 72 2.45 -13.25 5.75
CA PRO A 72 1.46 -12.18 5.80
C PRO A 72 1.11 -11.86 7.26
N ALA A 73 1.36 -10.62 7.69
CA ALA A 73 0.95 -10.20 9.01
C ALA A 73 -0.59 -10.27 9.08
N ALA A 74 -1.10 -10.94 10.12
CA ALA A 74 -2.54 -10.98 10.35
C ALA A 74 -3.08 -9.54 10.41
N PRO A 75 -4.28 -9.28 9.86
CA PRO A 75 -4.93 -7.99 10.01
C PRO A 75 -4.93 -7.58 11.48
N ARG A 76 -4.50 -6.36 11.76
CA ARG A 76 -4.50 -5.85 13.14
C ARG A 76 -5.94 -5.90 13.65
N GLN A 77 -6.20 -6.67 14.70
CA GLN A 77 -7.52 -6.69 15.33
C GLN A 77 -7.81 -5.31 15.93
N GLN A 78 -8.82 -4.63 15.38
CA GLN A 78 -9.34 -3.38 15.93
C GLN A 78 -10.42 -3.71 16.96
N ASN A 79 -10.05 -3.69 18.24
CA ASN A 79 -11.01 -3.65 19.35
C ASN A 79 -11.49 -2.20 19.56
N VAL A 80 -12.15 -1.63 18.54
CA VAL A 80 -12.78 -0.32 18.68
C VAL A 80 -14.22 -0.55 19.13
N VAL A 81 -14.55 -0.06 20.32
CA VAL A 81 -15.94 -0.02 20.80
C VAL A 81 -16.67 1.03 19.96
N SER A 82 -17.41 0.60 18.96
CA SER A 82 -18.27 1.49 18.17
C SER A 82 -19.48 1.89 19.02
N HIS A 83 -19.63 3.17 19.31
CA HIS A 83 -20.84 3.69 19.92
C HIS A 83 -21.86 4.05 18.84
N VAL A 84 -22.90 3.23 18.71
CA VAL A 84 -24.04 3.50 17.83
C VAL A 84 -25.24 3.86 18.70
N GLN A 85 -25.94 4.93 18.33
CA GLN A 85 -27.16 5.34 19.01
C GLN A 85 -28.24 4.23 18.89
N LYS A 86 -28.84 3.86 20.02
CA LYS A 86 -29.79 2.73 20.11
C LYS A 86 -31.07 2.97 19.28
N ASP A 87 -31.41 4.23 19.07
CA ASP A 87 -32.59 4.71 18.36
C ASP A 87 -32.33 4.93 16.85
N ILE A 88 -31.15 4.57 16.33
CA ILE A 88 -30.86 4.72 14.89
C ILE A 88 -31.91 4.00 14.00
N SER A 89 -32.53 2.94 14.53
CA SER A 89 -33.56 2.19 13.84
C SER A 89 -34.85 2.98 13.63
N ILE A 90 -35.15 4.02 14.44
CA ILE A 90 -36.36 4.85 14.32
C ILE A 90 -36.13 6.14 13.51
N TRP A 91 -34.90 6.41 13.07
CA TRP A 91 -34.57 7.64 12.35
C TRP A 91 -35.24 7.68 10.98
N THR A 92 -35.88 8.80 10.68
CA THR A 92 -36.58 9.02 9.41
C THR A 92 -35.70 9.68 8.36
N ARG A 93 -34.61 10.34 8.78
CA ARG A 93 -33.71 11.10 7.93
C ARG A 93 -32.25 10.85 8.31
N VAL A 94 -31.39 10.72 7.31
CA VAL A 94 -29.94 10.47 7.48
C VAL A 94 -29.11 11.36 6.56
N TYR A 95 -27.88 11.64 6.98
CA TYR A 95 -26.85 12.23 6.14
C TYR A 95 -25.88 11.12 5.69
N VAL A 96 -25.48 11.14 4.41
CA VAL A 96 -24.59 10.14 3.82
C VAL A 96 -23.22 10.77 3.57
N ARG A 97 -22.16 10.07 3.96
CA ARG A 97 -20.78 10.56 3.79
C ARG A 97 -20.32 10.45 2.35
N ASN A 98 -19.64 11.48 1.87
CA ASN A 98 -19.04 11.54 0.54
C ASN A 98 -17.58 11.08 0.61
N ASP A 99 -17.31 9.79 0.42
CA ASP A 99 -15.96 9.20 0.53
C ASP A 99 -15.14 9.21 -0.78
N GLY A 100 -15.66 9.85 -1.84
CA GLY A 100 -14.93 10.01 -3.09
C GLY A 100 -13.80 11.04 -3.00
N ILE A 101 -12.81 10.95 -3.90
CA ILE A 101 -11.72 11.94 -4.02
C ILE A 101 -12.36 13.30 -4.35
N PRO A 102 -12.26 14.31 -3.46
CA PRO A 102 -12.93 15.57 -3.70
C PRO A 102 -12.22 16.31 -4.83
N SER A 103 -12.88 16.44 -5.97
CA SER A 103 -12.38 17.29 -7.07
C SER A 103 -12.43 18.78 -6.72
N GLN A 104 -13.21 19.17 -5.70
CA GLN A 104 -13.44 20.53 -5.18
C GLN A 104 -13.91 20.50 -3.71
N LEU A 105 -13.96 21.66 -3.04
CA LEU A 105 -14.52 21.84 -1.68
C LEU A 105 -16.02 21.50 -1.66
N ARG A 106 -16.35 20.23 -1.39
CA ARG A 106 -17.73 19.75 -1.17
C ARG A 106 -17.94 19.44 0.30
N PRO A 107 -19.17 19.61 0.83
CA PRO A 107 -19.47 19.20 2.18
C PRO A 107 -19.24 17.67 2.32
N PRO A 108 -18.68 17.21 3.45
CA PRO A 108 -18.33 15.82 3.66
C PRO A 108 -19.56 14.90 3.76
N TYR A 109 -20.75 15.48 3.94
CA TYR A 109 -22.00 14.76 3.99
C TYR A 109 -23.04 15.40 3.07
N SER A 110 -23.88 14.56 2.47
CA SER A 110 -25.06 14.97 1.70
C SER A 110 -26.33 14.53 2.41
N GLY A 111 -27.40 15.33 2.28
CA GLY A 111 -28.69 15.05 2.92
C GLY A 111 -29.38 16.31 3.45
N PRO A 112 -30.46 16.15 4.25
CA PRO A 112 -30.96 14.90 4.82
C PRO A 112 -31.81 14.08 3.84
N TYR A 113 -31.51 12.79 3.70
CA TYR A 113 -32.26 11.84 2.89
C TYR A 113 -33.28 11.08 3.73
N LYS A 114 -34.46 10.78 3.17
CA LYS A 114 -35.46 9.93 3.82
C LYS A 114 -34.97 8.48 3.81
N VAL A 115 -35.03 7.81 4.96
CA VAL A 115 -34.75 6.37 5.07
C VAL A 115 -35.90 5.60 4.43
N ILE A 116 -35.59 4.72 3.48
CA ILE A 116 -36.53 3.78 2.88
C ILE A 116 -36.51 2.51 3.76
N ARG A 117 -37.70 2.05 4.16
CA ARG A 117 -37.88 0.76 4.84
C ARG A 117 -38.59 -0.21 3.92
#